data_AF-A0AAW5M5F4-F1
#
_entry.id   AF-A0AAW5M5F4-F1
#
_cell.length_a   1.000
_cell.length_b   1.000
_cell.length_c   1.000
_cell.angle_alpha   90.00
_cell.angle_beta   90.00
_cell.angle_gamma   90.00
#
_symmetry.space_group_name_H-M   'P 1'
#
loop_
_entity.id
_entity.type
_entity.pdbx_description
1 polymer ?
#
loop_
_entity_poly.entity_id
_entity_poly.type
_entity_poly.pdbx_seq_one_letter_code
_entity_poly.pdbx_strand_id
1 'polypeptide(L)'
;MKRFLQIALLLATGLSLSACGNLKNSDLANNPTTSTTKKKSYQTTSTSKNGYNVLLKDGEYVTSPIEGTTENTSDNNVDSRALESGLIDLSHNTFSSSKYVFQEGQKISVADATDWLGRKSKSNPEGLNAEKSNKKNSYNPIILDQILEQDFLTKSNSSYKMDGMSVGLALNSVDYYQKVKDGPQYHKDISRAEQETFGKEAANKLVSYLRKKKGLKDIPILVGLFSKTSKDSLVGGNYFAYGIADANSSKINDWKTVNNRSQVLPTVGSEKAINSTDAASFSDFKAAIQGYFPNISGVTATVHYQNKTLTQMNITVTTQFFGYAQIESFSRLVLSAAKKYLPKDAPIEIKINSVNDTQALIAKNSADDSYYVHVFGGE
;
A
#
# COMPACT_ATOMS: atom_id res chain seq x y z
N MET A 1 -24.77 -43.90 -30.70
CA MET A 1 -24.48 -42.44 -30.53
C MET A 1 -24.57 -41.95 -29.08
N LYS A 2 -25.61 -42.28 -28.29
CA LYS A 2 -25.72 -41.84 -26.88
C LYS A 2 -24.61 -42.31 -25.93
N ARG A 3 -24.07 -43.54 -26.11
CA ARG A 3 -22.99 -44.07 -25.26
C ARG A 3 -21.60 -43.46 -25.57
N PHE A 4 -21.36 -43.06 -26.82
CA PHE A 4 -20.13 -42.35 -27.19
C PHE A 4 -20.11 -40.91 -26.68
N LEU A 5 -21.28 -40.25 -26.64
CA LEU A 5 -21.40 -38.90 -26.08
C LEU A 5 -21.16 -38.87 -24.57
N GLN A 6 -21.55 -39.92 -23.84
CA GLN A 6 -21.34 -40.04 -22.40
C GLN A 6 -19.87 -40.30 -22.04
N ILE A 7 -19.13 -41.04 -22.87
CA ILE A 7 -17.70 -41.29 -22.67
C ILE A 7 -16.87 -40.04 -23.01
N ALA A 8 -17.25 -39.28 -24.04
CA ALA A 8 -16.61 -38.01 -24.38
C ALA A 8 -16.83 -36.92 -23.29
N LEU A 9 -18.00 -36.90 -22.64
CA LEU A 9 -18.30 -35.95 -21.57
C LEU A 9 -17.52 -36.24 -20.27
N LEU A 10 -17.27 -37.52 -19.96
CA LEU A 10 -16.46 -37.95 -18.81
C LEU A 10 -14.95 -37.70 -19.00
N LEU A 11 -14.44 -37.81 -20.23
CA LEU A 11 -13.05 -37.48 -20.57
C LEU A 11 -12.79 -35.97 -20.64
N ALA A 12 -13.80 -35.15 -20.98
CA ALA A 12 -13.69 -33.69 -20.96
C ALA A 12 -13.66 -33.12 -19.52
N THR A 13 -14.34 -33.76 -18.56
CA THR A 13 -14.31 -33.38 -17.14
C THR A 13 -13.02 -33.79 -16.41
N GLY A 14 -12.17 -34.64 -17.01
CA GLY A 14 -10.88 -35.04 -16.44
C GLY A 14 -9.72 -34.07 -16.75
N LEU A 15 -9.89 -33.17 -17.71
CA LEU A 15 -8.81 -32.27 -18.19
C LEU A 15 -8.96 -30.82 -17.70
N SER A 16 -10.03 -30.47 -16.98
CA SER A 16 -10.25 -29.11 -16.47
C SER A 16 -9.82 -28.87 -15.01
N LEU A 17 -9.19 -29.85 -14.35
CA LEU A 17 -8.66 -29.67 -12.97
C LEU A 17 -7.19 -29.22 -12.89
N SER A 18 -6.52 -28.97 -14.02
CA SER A 18 -5.10 -28.57 -14.03
C SER A 18 -4.87 -27.06 -14.09
N ALA A 19 -5.91 -26.24 -13.90
CA ALA A 19 -5.80 -24.77 -13.89
C ALA A 19 -5.72 -24.16 -12.47
N CYS A 20 -5.82 -24.98 -11.41
CA CYS A 20 -5.41 -24.55 -10.08
C CYS A 20 -3.90 -24.64 -9.97
N GLY A 21 -3.29 -23.54 -9.54
CA GLY A 21 -1.85 -23.30 -9.60
C GLY A 21 -0.98 -24.42 -9.07
N ASN A 22 0.25 -24.43 -9.59
CA ASN A 22 1.37 -25.28 -9.27
C ASN A 22 1.83 -25.19 -7.80
N LEU A 23 0.94 -25.54 -6.86
CA LEU A 23 1.17 -25.60 -5.41
C LEU A 23 2.14 -26.72 -5.02
N LYS A 24 2.38 -27.70 -5.92
CA LYS A 24 3.35 -28.78 -5.71
C LYS A 24 4.81 -28.31 -5.75
N ASN A 25 5.08 -27.10 -6.25
CA ASN A 25 6.40 -26.46 -6.17
C ASN A 25 6.48 -25.39 -5.06
N SER A 26 5.49 -25.33 -4.17
CA SER A 26 5.56 -24.47 -2.99
C SER A 26 6.24 -25.22 -1.83
N ASP A 27 7.31 -24.64 -1.28
CA ASP A 27 7.96 -25.11 -0.05
C ASP A 27 7.06 -24.89 1.21
N LEU A 28 5.80 -24.41 1.06
CA LEU A 28 4.84 -24.26 2.18
C LEU A 28 3.71 -25.29 2.21
N ALA A 29 3.58 -26.18 1.21
CA ALA A 29 2.58 -27.24 1.23
C ALA A 29 3.01 -28.46 2.08
N ASN A 30 3.98 -28.30 2.98
CA ASN A 30 4.25 -29.29 4.03
C ASN A 30 3.44 -28.92 5.28
N ASN A 31 2.30 -29.58 5.43
CA ASN A 31 1.71 -29.83 6.74
C ASN A 31 2.82 -30.28 7.72
N PRO A 32 2.85 -29.83 8.98
CA PRO A 32 3.82 -30.32 9.95
C PRO A 32 3.44 -31.75 10.33
N THR A 33 3.74 -32.72 9.47
CA THR A 33 4.05 -34.06 9.95
C THR A 33 5.30 -33.92 10.80
N THR A 34 5.17 -34.24 12.09
CA THR A 34 6.25 -34.45 13.06
C THR A 34 7.27 -35.44 12.49
N SER A 35 8.17 -34.91 11.66
CA SER A 35 9.30 -35.62 11.10
C SER A 35 10.51 -34.77 11.42
N THR A 36 11.36 -35.30 12.31
CA THR A 36 12.66 -34.82 12.78
C THR A 36 13.66 -34.59 11.64
N THR A 37 13.36 -33.66 10.75
CA THR A 37 14.19 -33.28 9.61
C THR A 37 14.50 -31.79 9.74
N LYS A 38 15.79 -31.48 9.90
CA LYS A 38 16.37 -30.14 10.11
C LYS A 38 15.53 -29.03 9.44
N LYS A 39 15.00 -28.09 10.23
CA LYS A 39 14.42 -26.83 9.70
C LYS A 39 15.39 -26.28 8.65
N LYS A 40 14.94 -26.12 7.40
CA LYS A 40 15.71 -25.33 6.42
C LYS A 40 15.83 -23.92 7.02
N SER A 41 17.04 -23.37 7.07
CA SER A 41 17.26 -22.04 7.66
C SER A 41 16.51 -20.91 6.92
N TYR A 42 16.16 -21.14 5.64
CA TYR A 42 15.37 -20.23 4.84
C TYR A 42 14.22 -20.95 4.12
N GLN A 43 13.04 -20.33 4.13
CA GLN A 43 11.84 -20.72 3.39
C GLN A 43 11.25 -19.47 2.74
N THR A 44 10.33 -19.62 1.80
CA THR A 44 9.59 -18.47 1.25
C THR A 44 8.11 -18.75 1.29
N THR A 45 7.28 -17.72 1.40
CA THR A 45 5.83 -17.80 1.13
C THR A 45 5.56 -17.96 -0.36
N SER A 46 4.31 -18.32 -0.70
CA SER A 46 3.80 -18.32 -2.07
C SER A 46 2.70 -17.29 -2.13
N THR A 47 2.91 -16.22 -2.89
CA THR A 47 1.91 -15.15 -3.06
C THR A 47 1.08 -15.33 -4.33
N SER A 48 0.07 -14.47 -4.51
CA SER A 48 -0.75 -14.40 -5.72
C SER A 48 0.10 -14.10 -6.97
N LYS A 49 -0.51 -14.28 -8.15
CA LYS A 49 0.11 -14.00 -9.44
C LYS A 49 0.65 -12.55 -9.45
N ASN A 50 1.96 -12.40 -9.71
CA ASN A 50 2.74 -11.16 -9.73
C ASN A 50 3.18 -10.58 -8.36
N GLY A 51 2.70 -11.11 -7.23
CA GLY A 51 3.21 -10.73 -5.90
C GLY A 51 4.62 -11.27 -5.62
N TYR A 52 5.33 -10.65 -4.70
CA TYR A 52 6.62 -11.17 -4.22
C TYR A 52 6.41 -12.30 -3.21
N ASN A 53 7.12 -13.41 -3.41
CA ASN A 53 7.32 -14.37 -2.34
C ASN A 53 8.09 -13.70 -1.20
N VAL A 54 7.68 -13.95 0.04
CA VAL A 54 8.29 -13.37 1.24
C VAL A 54 9.28 -14.34 1.87
N LEU A 55 10.46 -13.86 2.26
CA LEU A 55 11.46 -14.66 2.96
C LEU A 55 11.02 -14.95 4.40
N LEU A 56 11.03 -16.22 4.78
CA LEU A 56 10.93 -16.69 6.16
C LEU A 56 12.31 -17.17 6.60
N LYS A 57 12.72 -16.77 7.80
CA LYS A 57 13.97 -17.23 8.43
C LYS A 57 13.64 -18.17 9.57
N ASP A 58 14.19 -19.37 9.52
CA ASP A 58 13.91 -20.44 10.49
C ASP A 58 12.41 -20.75 10.68
N GLY A 59 11.63 -20.51 9.62
CA GLY A 59 10.17 -20.68 9.57
C GLY A 59 9.36 -19.48 10.09
N GLU A 60 10.01 -18.37 10.41
CA GLU A 60 9.38 -17.19 10.98
C GLU A 60 9.46 -15.99 10.03
N TYR A 61 8.41 -15.18 10.05
CA TYR A 61 8.38 -13.89 9.38
C TYR A 61 9.36 -12.93 10.07
N VAL A 62 10.14 -12.19 9.29
CA VAL A 62 11.11 -11.24 9.84
C VAL A 62 10.56 -9.83 9.68
N THR A 63 10.12 -9.23 10.79
CA THR A 63 9.59 -7.87 10.83
C THR A 63 10.71 -6.83 10.78
N SER A 64 10.36 -5.64 10.30
CA SER A 64 11.22 -4.46 10.28
C SER A 64 11.46 -3.96 11.71
N PRO A 65 12.71 -3.63 12.08
CA PRO A 65 12.97 -3.00 13.36
C PRO A 65 12.43 -1.57 13.45
N ILE A 66 12.14 -0.92 12.32
CA ILE A 66 11.65 0.47 12.25
C ILE A 66 10.15 0.57 11.97
N GLU A 67 9.42 -0.53 12.05
CA GLU A 67 7.97 -0.53 11.94
C GLU A 67 7.35 0.46 12.95
N GLY A 68 6.47 1.35 12.47
CA GLY A 68 5.84 2.39 13.29
C GLY A 68 6.76 3.53 13.75
N THR A 69 8.02 3.60 13.29
CA THR A 69 8.94 4.71 13.63
C THR A 69 8.64 5.95 12.80
N THR A 70 8.19 7.03 13.45
CA THR A 70 7.90 8.33 12.83
C THR A 70 8.46 9.49 13.66
N GLU A 71 8.75 10.63 13.01
CA GLU A 71 9.26 11.84 13.70
C GLU A 71 8.16 12.54 14.51
N ASN A 72 6.90 12.46 14.03
CA ASN A 72 5.74 13.04 14.70
C ASN A 72 4.72 11.95 15.03
N THR A 73 4.09 12.03 16.20
CA THR A 73 3.05 11.07 16.65
C THR A 73 1.67 11.28 16.00
N SER A 74 1.52 12.29 15.13
CA SER A 74 0.25 12.61 14.47
C SER A 74 0.13 11.86 13.13
N ASP A 75 0.11 10.54 13.21
CA ASP A 75 0.00 9.67 12.06
C ASP A 75 -1.44 9.36 11.68
N ASN A 76 -1.65 9.23 10.37
CA ASN A 76 -2.89 8.72 9.81
C ASN A 76 -2.64 7.29 9.31
N ASN A 77 -3.34 6.31 9.90
CA ASN A 77 -3.16 4.89 9.57
C ASN A 77 -3.38 4.57 8.07
N VAL A 78 -4.13 5.41 7.34
CA VAL A 78 -4.35 5.24 5.89
C VAL A 78 -3.11 5.58 5.06
N ASP A 79 -2.19 6.40 5.57
CA ASP A 79 -0.93 6.74 4.88
C ASP A 79 0.05 5.57 4.94
N SER A 80 0.14 4.84 6.05
CA SER A 80 1.12 3.75 6.23
C SER A 80 0.91 2.63 5.21
N ARG A 81 -0.34 2.21 4.98
CA ARG A 81 -0.65 1.18 3.99
C ARG A 81 -0.37 1.65 2.57
N ALA A 82 -0.70 2.91 2.25
CA ALA A 82 -0.45 3.49 0.93
C ALA A 82 1.05 3.70 0.65
N LEU A 83 1.82 4.04 1.70
CA LEU A 83 3.28 4.13 1.65
C LEU A 83 3.89 2.76 1.31
N GLU A 84 3.49 1.71 2.01
CA GLU A 84 4.02 0.37 1.77
C GLU A 84 3.65 -0.18 0.40
N SER A 85 2.35 -0.22 0.08
CA SER A 85 1.88 -0.80 -1.18
C SER A 85 2.40 -0.01 -2.38
N GLY A 86 2.42 1.32 -2.28
CA GLY A 86 2.96 2.18 -3.34
C GLY A 86 4.45 1.97 -3.58
N LEU A 87 5.24 1.66 -2.53
CA LEU A 87 6.66 1.34 -2.70
C LEU A 87 6.86 -0.01 -3.37
N ILE A 88 6.04 -1.01 -3.04
CA ILE A 88 6.04 -2.32 -3.70
C ILE A 88 5.73 -2.14 -5.20
N ASP A 89 4.71 -1.34 -5.53
CA ASP A 89 4.32 -1.06 -6.91
C ASP A 89 5.46 -0.39 -7.72
N LEU A 90 6.14 0.59 -7.12
CA LEU A 90 7.32 1.21 -7.73
C LEU A 90 8.48 0.23 -7.89
N SER A 91 8.65 -0.66 -6.92
CA SER A 91 9.73 -1.65 -6.87
C SER A 91 9.61 -2.70 -7.97
N HIS A 92 8.41 -3.08 -8.38
CA HIS A 92 8.19 -4.10 -9.43
C HIS A 92 8.92 -3.82 -10.74
N ASN A 93 9.07 -2.55 -11.11
CA ASN A 93 9.76 -2.16 -12.35
C ASN A 93 11.28 -2.38 -12.29
N THR A 94 11.87 -2.38 -11.09
CA THR A 94 13.32 -2.52 -10.88
C THR A 94 13.66 -3.93 -10.38
N PHE A 95 12.81 -4.47 -9.52
CA PHE A 95 12.99 -5.73 -8.83
C PHE A 95 11.86 -6.70 -9.19
N SER A 96 11.89 -7.35 -10.36
CA SER A 96 10.78 -8.25 -10.75
C SER A 96 10.51 -9.36 -9.72
N SER A 97 9.25 -9.59 -9.37
CA SER A 97 8.82 -10.68 -8.45
C SER A 97 9.12 -12.08 -8.97
N SER A 98 9.43 -12.23 -10.26
CA SER A 98 9.93 -13.48 -10.84
C SER A 98 11.37 -13.81 -10.47
N LYS A 99 12.17 -12.79 -10.10
CA LYS A 99 13.61 -12.91 -9.79
C LYS A 99 13.90 -12.71 -8.30
N TYR A 100 13.19 -11.78 -7.66
CA TYR A 100 13.47 -11.36 -6.29
C TYR A 100 12.45 -11.91 -5.29
N VAL A 101 12.92 -12.15 -4.08
CA VAL A 101 12.12 -12.44 -2.88
C VAL A 101 12.11 -11.21 -2.00
N PHE A 102 10.95 -10.89 -1.45
CA PHE A 102 10.74 -9.74 -0.57
C PHE A 102 11.11 -10.08 0.89
N GLN A 103 11.63 -9.09 1.59
CA GLN A 103 11.74 -9.06 3.04
C GLN A 103 11.46 -7.62 3.51
N GLU A 104 10.82 -7.46 4.65
CA GLU A 104 10.80 -6.13 5.29
C GLU A 104 12.22 -5.65 5.59
N GLY A 105 12.43 -4.33 5.58
CA GLY A 105 13.76 -3.74 5.75
C GLY A 105 14.50 -4.20 7.01
N GLN A 106 15.78 -4.52 6.88
CA GLN A 106 16.62 -5.03 7.97
C GLN A 106 17.89 -4.22 8.20
N LYS A 107 18.13 -3.15 7.44
CA LYS A 107 19.42 -2.45 7.40
C LYS A 107 19.40 -1.13 8.13
N ILE A 108 18.26 -0.46 8.15
CA ILE A 108 18.02 0.74 8.94
C ILE A 108 17.60 0.30 10.34
N SER A 109 18.40 0.63 11.35
CA SER A 109 18.03 0.38 12.74
C SER A 109 17.12 1.49 13.27
N VAL A 110 16.43 1.26 14.39
CA VAL A 110 15.67 2.31 15.09
C VAL A 110 16.53 3.54 15.36
N ALA A 111 17.78 3.36 15.81
CA ALA A 111 18.69 4.46 16.09
C ALA A 111 19.00 5.27 14.81
N ASP A 112 19.31 4.60 13.70
CA ASP A 112 19.53 5.29 12.42
C ASP A 112 18.27 6.05 11.97
N ALA A 113 17.11 5.41 12.04
CA ALA A 113 15.85 6.04 11.64
C ALA A 113 15.54 7.26 12.52
N THR A 114 15.64 7.14 13.84
CA THR A 114 15.47 8.26 14.78
C THR A 114 16.43 9.41 14.48
N ASP A 115 17.71 9.11 14.24
CA ASP A 115 18.69 10.15 13.94
C ASP A 115 18.40 10.81 12.58
N TRP A 116 18.12 10.04 11.53
CA TRP A 116 17.90 10.60 10.19
C TRP A 116 16.56 11.34 10.07
N LEU A 117 15.50 10.88 10.74
CA LEU A 117 14.22 11.58 10.83
C LEU A 117 14.34 12.86 11.66
N GLY A 118 15.21 12.88 12.65
CA GLY A 118 15.42 14.02 13.52
C GLY A 118 15.89 15.29 12.79
N ARG A 119 15.78 16.41 13.49
CA ARG A 119 16.37 17.69 13.04
C ARG A 119 17.88 17.65 13.12
N LYS A 120 18.53 18.19 12.08
CA LYS A 120 19.94 18.52 12.12
C LYS A 120 20.24 19.41 13.34
N SER A 121 21.30 19.08 14.06
CA SER A 121 21.80 19.85 15.20
C SER A 121 23.25 19.46 15.51
N LYS A 122 23.85 20.11 16.51
CA LYS A 122 25.19 19.73 16.98
C LYS A 122 25.23 18.31 17.57
N SER A 123 24.16 17.88 18.23
CA SER A 123 24.04 16.55 18.82
C SER A 123 23.55 15.49 17.83
N ASN A 124 22.86 15.90 16.76
CA ASN A 124 22.43 15.03 15.67
C ASN A 124 22.85 15.63 14.32
N PRO A 125 24.12 15.45 13.89
CA PRO A 125 24.61 16.01 12.64
C PRO A 125 24.07 15.30 11.39
N GLU A 126 23.51 14.09 11.53
CA GLU A 126 22.95 13.29 10.44
C GLU A 126 21.44 13.50 10.22
N GLY A 127 20.79 14.28 11.09
CA GLY A 127 19.38 14.65 10.92
C GLY A 127 19.09 15.28 9.57
N LEU A 128 18.08 14.74 8.87
CA LEU A 128 17.69 15.18 7.53
C LEU A 128 16.73 16.37 7.57
N ASN A 129 15.95 16.52 8.64
CA ASN A 129 15.09 17.68 8.81
C ASN A 129 15.88 18.94 9.16
N ALA A 130 15.33 20.10 8.78
CA ALA A 130 15.99 21.38 9.00
C ALA A 130 16.20 21.67 10.50
N GLU A 131 17.31 22.33 10.80
CA GLU A 131 17.62 22.83 12.16
C GLU A 131 16.45 23.67 12.69
N LYS A 132 16.27 23.71 14.00
CA LYS A 132 15.25 24.59 14.60
C LYS A 132 15.54 26.04 14.22
N SER A 133 14.49 26.78 13.86
CA SER A 133 14.65 28.19 13.53
C SER A 133 15.11 28.98 14.76
N ASN A 134 16.13 29.82 14.58
CA ASN A 134 16.63 30.75 15.59
C ASN A 134 15.96 32.13 15.52
N LYS A 135 15.09 32.36 14.53
CA LYS A 135 14.38 33.63 14.34
C LYS A 135 13.05 33.61 15.10
N LYS A 136 12.76 34.72 15.81
CA LYS A 136 11.48 34.93 16.47
C LYS A 136 10.34 34.83 15.44
N ASN A 137 9.30 34.07 15.75
CA ASN A 137 8.12 33.82 14.89
C ASN A 137 8.41 33.08 13.56
N SER A 138 9.54 32.40 13.43
CA SER A 138 9.83 31.54 12.28
C SER A 138 9.77 30.08 12.68
N TYR A 139 9.24 29.24 11.79
CA TYR A 139 9.12 27.80 11.99
C TYR A 139 9.63 27.04 10.76
N ASN A 140 10.59 26.15 11.00
CA ASN A 140 11.07 25.20 10.01
C ASN A 140 10.29 23.89 10.19
N PRO A 141 9.45 23.49 9.23
CA PRO A 141 8.62 22.30 9.39
C PRO A 141 9.45 21.02 9.42
N ILE A 142 8.89 19.99 10.03
CA ILE A 142 9.29 18.60 9.81
C ILE A 142 8.70 18.18 8.45
N ILE A 143 9.57 18.07 7.45
CA ILE A 143 9.16 17.66 6.10
C ILE A 143 9.30 16.15 5.96
N LEU A 144 10.42 15.54 6.37
CA LEU A 144 10.56 14.09 6.40
C LEU A 144 9.95 13.54 7.69
N ASP A 145 8.95 12.68 7.58
CA ASP A 145 8.22 12.20 8.74
C ASP A 145 8.44 10.71 9.02
N GLN A 146 8.57 9.92 7.95
CA GLN A 146 8.79 8.48 8.03
C GLN A 146 9.74 8.02 6.93
N ILE A 147 10.55 7.01 7.27
CA ILE A 147 11.35 6.24 6.32
C ILE A 147 10.82 4.81 6.33
N LEU A 148 10.54 4.26 5.16
CA LEU A 148 10.21 2.85 4.96
C LEU A 148 11.33 2.17 4.18
N GLU A 149 11.75 0.97 4.58
CA GLU A 149 12.73 0.14 3.87
C GLU A 149 12.10 -1.19 3.44
N GLN A 150 12.39 -1.61 2.22
CA GLN A 150 12.02 -2.91 1.66
C GLN A 150 13.24 -3.56 1.02
N ASP A 151 13.51 -4.82 1.40
CA ASP A 151 14.67 -5.58 0.97
C ASP A 151 14.29 -6.58 -0.14
N PHE A 152 15.08 -6.61 -1.21
CA PHE A 152 14.90 -7.51 -2.35
C PHE A 152 16.10 -8.45 -2.45
N LEU A 153 15.84 -9.74 -2.27
CA LEU A 153 16.87 -10.77 -2.19
C LEU A 153 16.82 -11.72 -3.39
N THR A 154 17.98 -12.20 -3.80
CA THR A 154 18.09 -13.31 -4.75
C THR A 154 18.61 -14.56 -4.07
N LYS A 155 18.16 -15.72 -4.55
CA LYS A 155 18.62 -17.01 -4.04
C LYS A 155 20.07 -17.24 -4.46
N SER A 156 20.92 -17.54 -3.49
CA SER A 156 22.33 -17.91 -3.69
C SER A 156 22.58 -19.25 -3.00
N ASN A 157 22.64 -20.33 -3.78
CA ASN A 157 22.71 -21.70 -3.27
C ASN A 157 21.56 -22.02 -2.29
N SER A 158 21.91 -22.29 -1.02
CA SER A 158 20.98 -22.58 0.08
C SER A 158 20.65 -21.35 0.94
N SER A 159 21.08 -20.15 0.56
CA SER A 159 20.80 -18.90 1.28
C SER A 159 20.22 -17.83 0.35
N TYR A 160 19.89 -16.68 0.94
CA TYR A 160 19.45 -15.50 0.22
C TYR A 160 20.47 -14.38 0.39
N LYS A 161 20.70 -13.63 -0.68
CA LYS A 161 21.63 -12.50 -0.70
C LYS A 161 20.84 -11.23 -1.03
N MET A 162 21.13 -10.17 -0.29
CA MET A 162 20.66 -8.81 -0.61
C MET A 162 21.14 -8.41 -2.00
N ASP A 163 20.21 -8.04 -2.88
CA ASP A 163 20.49 -7.72 -4.29
C ASP A 163 19.78 -6.44 -4.77
N GLY A 164 18.90 -5.87 -3.94
CA GLY A 164 18.24 -4.59 -4.18
C GLY A 164 17.54 -4.08 -2.93
N MET A 165 17.34 -2.76 -2.86
CA MET A 165 16.62 -2.10 -1.77
C MET A 165 15.68 -1.05 -2.36
N SER A 166 14.50 -0.91 -1.76
CA SER A 166 13.65 0.26 -1.96
C SER A 166 13.47 1.01 -0.65
N VAL A 167 13.48 2.34 -0.73
CA VAL A 167 13.27 3.23 0.40
C VAL A 167 12.18 4.23 0.09
N GLY A 168 11.15 4.29 0.93
CA GLY A 168 10.09 5.30 0.86
C GLY A 168 10.39 6.45 1.81
N LEU A 169 10.38 7.68 1.31
CA LEU A 169 10.40 8.89 2.13
C LEU A 169 8.99 9.48 2.22
N ALA A 170 8.35 9.35 3.38
CA ALA A 170 7.05 9.94 3.63
C ALA A 170 7.23 11.40 4.07
N LEU A 171 6.76 12.31 3.23
CA LEU A 171 6.91 13.73 3.39
C LEU A 171 5.58 14.36 3.83
N ASN A 172 5.60 15.14 4.91
CA ASN A 172 4.43 15.87 5.38
C ASN A 172 3.98 16.87 4.30
N SER A 173 2.68 16.90 4.01
CA SER A 173 2.04 18.01 3.28
C SER A 173 1.52 19.07 4.25
N VAL A 174 1.27 18.68 5.50
CA VAL A 174 0.93 19.55 6.62
C VAL A 174 1.72 19.06 7.83
N ASP A 175 2.51 19.94 8.44
CA ASP A 175 3.24 19.65 9.67
C ASP A 175 2.54 20.26 10.87
N TYR A 176 2.21 19.44 11.87
CA TYR A 176 1.45 19.83 13.06
C TYR A 176 2.39 19.97 14.26
N TYR A 177 2.34 21.12 14.93
CA TYR A 177 3.29 21.43 16.00
C TYR A 177 2.68 22.26 17.12
N GLN A 178 3.25 22.16 18.31
CA GLN A 178 2.91 23.02 19.45
C GLN A 178 4.08 23.95 19.76
N LYS A 179 3.79 25.20 20.14
CA LYS A 179 4.82 26.19 20.52
C LYS A 179 5.32 25.98 21.96
N VAL A 180 4.47 25.41 22.80
CA VAL A 180 4.73 25.08 24.20
C VAL A 180 4.10 23.72 24.48
N LYS A 181 4.67 22.96 25.42
CA LYS A 181 4.14 21.66 25.83
C LYS A 181 2.67 21.83 26.27
N ASP A 182 1.81 20.93 25.82
CA ASP A 182 0.36 20.89 26.12
C ASP A 182 -0.42 22.15 25.68
N GLY A 183 0.14 22.93 24.75
CA GLY A 183 -0.50 24.12 24.18
C GLY A 183 -1.40 23.84 22.97
N PRO A 184 -1.98 24.88 22.34
CA PRO A 184 -2.75 24.73 21.11
C PRO A 184 -1.87 24.17 19.98
N GLN A 185 -2.45 23.30 19.16
CA GLN A 185 -1.81 22.77 17.96
C GLN A 185 -1.90 23.80 16.82
N TYR A 186 -0.75 24.08 16.23
CA TYR A 186 -0.60 24.85 15.00
C TYR A 186 -0.30 23.91 13.85
N HIS A 187 -0.46 24.38 12.62
CA HIS A 187 -0.05 23.67 11.43
C HIS A 187 0.74 24.57 10.49
N LYS A 188 1.56 23.95 9.65
CA LYS A 188 2.21 24.58 8.52
C LYS A 188 2.02 23.72 7.28
N ASP A 189 1.40 24.30 6.26
CA ASP A 189 1.29 23.66 4.95
C ASP A 189 2.65 23.66 4.25
N ILE A 190 2.95 22.56 3.57
CA ILE A 190 4.18 22.34 2.81
C ILE A 190 3.76 22.09 1.37
N SER A 191 4.17 22.97 0.46
CA SER A 191 3.80 22.84 -0.94
C SER A 191 4.46 21.63 -1.60
N ARG A 192 3.86 21.13 -2.69
CA ARG A 192 4.44 20.04 -3.49
C ARG A 192 5.87 20.33 -3.95
N ALA A 193 6.14 21.58 -4.32
CA ALA A 193 7.47 22.01 -4.76
C ALA A 193 8.49 21.99 -3.62
N GLU A 194 8.09 22.39 -2.41
CA GLU A 194 8.94 22.29 -1.22
C GLU A 194 9.21 20.82 -0.85
N GLN A 195 8.18 19.96 -0.87
CA GLN A 195 8.32 18.52 -0.66
C GLN A 195 9.29 17.91 -1.68
N GLU A 196 9.16 18.23 -2.96
CA GLU A 196 10.01 17.69 -4.02
C GLU A 196 11.48 18.13 -3.85
N THR A 197 11.70 19.43 -3.62
CA THR A 197 13.05 19.98 -3.44
C THR A 197 13.73 19.34 -2.23
N PHE A 198 13.06 19.36 -1.07
CA PHE A 198 13.58 18.77 0.15
C PHE A 198 13.76 17.24 0.02
N GLY A 199 12.77 16.54 -0.53
CA GLY A 199 12.78 15.09 -0.65
C GLY A 199 13.92 14.57 -1.51
N LYS A 200 14.21 15.23 -2.64
CA LYS A 200 15.36 14.89 -3.50
C LYS A 200 16.70 15.11 -2.80
N GLU A 201 16.83 16.18 -2.03
CA GLU A 201 18.03 16.44 -1.23
C GLU A 201 18.21 15.42 -0.09
N ALA A 202 17.13 15.14 0.64
CA ALA A 202 17.10 14.15 1.72
C ALA A 202 17.42 12.74 1.19
N ALA A 203 16.86 12.36 0.04
CA ALA A 203 17.15 11.09 -0.62
C ALA A 203 18.64 10.90 -0.94
N ASN A 204 19.30 11.91 -1.50
CA ASN A 204 20.74 11.82 -1.81
C ASN A 204 21.61 11.68 -0.54
N LYS A 205 21.26 12.39 0.54
CA LYS A 205 21.94 12.22 1.84
C LYS A 205 21.70 10.84 2.42
N LEU A 206 20.44 10.37 2.41
CA LEU A 206 20.07 9.06 2.91
C LEU A 206 20.77 7.93 2.15
N VAL A 207 20.81 7.98 0.82
CA VAL A 207 21.60 7.04 0.00
C VAL A 207 23.06 7.06 0.44
N SER A 208 23.66 8.23 0.65
CA SER A 208 25.03 8.35 1.14
C SER A 208 25.25 7.71 2.52
N TYR A 209 24.26 7.77 3.42
CA TYR A 209 24.31 7.07 4.71
C TYR A 209 24.17 5.55 4.55
N LEU A 210 23.21 5.10 3.74
CA LEU A 210 22.98 3.69 3.44
C LEU A 210 24.21 3.03 2.81
N ARG A 211 24.93 3.71 1.90
CA ARG A 211 26.16 3.19 1.30
C ARG A 211 27.29 2.91 2.30
N LYS A 212 27.25 3.52 3.49
CA LYS A 212 28.20 3.21 4.58
C LYS A 212 27.87 1.90 5.29
N LYS A 213 26.64 1.41 5.19
CA LYS A 213 26.20 0.16 5.83
C LYS A 213 26.71 -1.06 5.06
N LYS A 214 27.01 -2.12 5.83
CA LYS A 214 27.54 -3.38 5.29
C LYS A 214 26.53 -4.04 4.34
N GLY A 215 27.00 -4.40 3.15
CA GLY A 215 26.21 -5.10 2.15
C GLY A 215 25.36 -4.21 1.24
N LEU A 216 25.44 -2.87 1.39
CA LEU A 216 24.66 -1.93 0.59
C LEU A 216 25.49 -1.13 -0.41
N LYS A 217 26.79 -1.39 -0.58
CA LYS A 217 27.62 -0.63 -1.53
C LYS A 217 27.26 -0.89 -2.99
N ASP A 218 27.06 -2.17 -3.33
CA ASP A 218 27.00 -2.65 -4.71
C ASP A 218 25.59 -2.99 -5.21
N ILE A 219 24.54 -2.61 -4.46
CA ILE A 219 23.15 -2.88 -4.86
C ILE A 219 22.49 -1.62 -5.42
N PRO A 220 21.56 -1.73 -6.38
CA PRO A 220 20.65 -0.61 -6.69
C PRO A 220 19.77 -0.26 -5.48
N ILE A 221 19.56 1.04 -5.24
CA ILE A 221 18.63 1.56 -4.22
C ILE A 221 17.59 2.42 -4.92
N LEU A 222 16.34 1.96 -4.97
CA LEU A 222 15.20 2.78 -5.40
C LEU A 222 14.77 3.67 -4.25
N VAL A 223 14.55 4.96 -4.51
CA VAL A 223 13.98 5.89 -3.52
C VAL A 223 12.72 6.51 -4.08
N GLY A 224 11.60 6.33 -3.37
CA GLY A 224 10.31 6.96 -3.69
C GLY A 224 10.01 8.12 -2.75
N LEU A 225 9.51 9.22 -3.29
CA LEU A 225 8.99 10.34 -2.51
C LEU A 225 7.47 10.23 -2.41
N PHE A 226 6.97 10.09 -1.19
CA PHE A 226 5.57 9.96 -0.86
C PHE A 226 5.09 11.24 -0.17
N SER A 227 3.97 11.79 -0.60
CA SER A 227 3.33 12.89 0.13
C SER A 227 2.27 12.33 1.04
N LYS A 228 2.48 12.45 2.34
CA LYS A 228 1.47 12.21 3.38
C LYS A 228 0.31 13.17 3.23
N THR A 229 -0.84 12.79 3.75
CA THR A 229 -2.03 13.65 3.80
C THR A 229 -2.13 14.36 5.15
N SER A 230 -3.11 15.25 5.29
CA SER A 230 -3.45 15.79 6.62
C SER A 230 -3.94 14.67 7.53
N LYS A 231 -3.80 14.86 8.85
CA LYS A 231 -4.25 13.87 9.84
C LYS A 231 -5.76 13.57 9.78
N ASP A 232 -6.54 14.49 9.20
CA ASP A 232 -8.00 14.40 9.06
C ASP A 232 -8.43 13.82 7.70
N SER A 233 -7.47 13.41 6.85
CA SER A 233 -7.75 12.82 5.54
C SER A 233 -8.34 11.41 5.67
N LEU A 234 -9.35 11.11 4.86
CA LEU A 234 -9.94 9.77 4.76
C LEU A 234 -9.27 8.90 3.68
N VAL A 235 -8.33 9.45 2.93
CA VAL A 235 -7.54 8.75 1.90
C VAL A 235 -6.06 8.89 2.17
N GLY A 236 -5.32 7.84 1.86
CA GLY A 236 -3.87 7.85 1.93
C GLY A 236 -3.22 8.81 0.95
N GLY A 237 -1.98 9.14 1.29
CA GLY A 237 -1.03 9.88 0.48
C GLY A 237 -0.64 9.12 -0.78
N ASN A 238 0.21 9.77 -1.57
CA ASN A 238 0.57 9.24 -2.89
C ASN A 238 2.06 9.48 -3.15
N TYR A 239 2.71 8.49 -3.75
CA TYR A 239 4.00 8.68 -4.41
C TYR A 239 3.87 9.67 -5.56
N PHE A 240 4.83 10.58 -5.65
CA PHE A 240 4.83 11.62 -6.69
C PHE A 240 6.13 11.69 -7.49
N ALA A 241 7.19 11.07 -6.99
CA ALA A 241 8.45 10.93 -7.70
C ALA A 241 9.19 9.68 -7.20
N TYR A 242 10.03 9.11 -8.04
CA TYR A 242 11.03 8.13 -7.62
C TYR A 242 12.29 8.26 -8.46
N GLY A 243 13.39 7.74 -7.94
CA GLY A 243 14.63 7.60 -8.69
C GLY A 243 15.44 6.42 -8.18
N ILE A 244 16.46 6.03 -8.92
CA ILE A 244 17.30 4.88 -8.59
C ILE A 244 18.73 5.36 -8.44
N ALA A 245 19.34 5.06 -7.30
CA ALA A 245 20.78 5.15 -7.15
C ALA A 245 21.38 3.81 -7.59
N ASP A 246 22.07 3.84 -8.72
CA ASP A 246 22.78 2.66 -9.24
C ASP A 246 23.82 2.14 -8.25
N ALA A 247 24.22 0.88 -8.42
CA ALA A 247 25.29 0.27 -7.64
C ALA A 247 26.53 1.19 -7.60
N ASN A 248 27.13 1.34 -6.42
CA ASN A 248 28.26 2.22 -6.16
C ASN A 248 28.02 3.73 -6.35
N SER A 249 26.84 4.16 -6.80
CA SER A 249 26.46 5.58 -6.79
C SER A 249 25.94 6.00 -5.41
N SER A 250 26.39 7.16 -4.93
CA SER A 250 25.85 7.83 -3.73
C SER A 250 24.74 8.85 -4.04
N LYS A 251 24.34 8.95 -5.32
CA LYS A 251 23.38 9.94 -5.80
C LYS A 251 22.37 9.34 -6.77
N ILE A 252 21.19 9.94 -6.78
CA ILE A 252 20.13 9.70 -7.76
C ILE A 252 20.23 10.81 -8.81
N ASN A 253 20.57 10.43 -10.03
CA ASN A 253 20.76 11.39 -11.13
C ASN A 253 19.44 11.67 -11.85
N ASP A 254 18.62 10.64 -12.04
CA ASP A 254 17.37 10.71 -12.80
C ASP A 254 16.16 10.46 -11.90
N TRP A 255 15.26 11.45 -11.88
CA TRP A 255 13.98 11.36 -11.18
C TRP A 255 12.84 11.22 -12.17
N LYS A 256 11.97 10.27 -11.91
CA LYS A 256 10.74 10.02 -12.67
C LYS A 256 9.54 10.50 -11.88
N THR A 257 8.68 11.26 -12.52
CA THR A 257 7.41 11.73 -11.93
C THR A 257 6.40 10.59 -11.86
N VAL A 258 5.65 10.53 -10.76
CA VAL A 258 4.53 9.62 -10.54
C VAL A 258 3.27 10.47 -10.42
N ASN A 259 2.29 10.25 -11.30
CA ASN A 259 1.04 11.01 -11.27
C ASN A 259 -0.05 10.20 -10.56
N ASN A 260 0.20 9.85 -9.30
CA ASN A 260 -0.79 9.19 -8.45
C ASN A 260 -1.62 10.21 -7.71
N ARG A 261 -2.93 10.03 -7.69
CA ARG A 261 -3.85 10.87 -6.91
C ARG A 261 -4.94 10.02 -6.30
N SER A 262 -5.36 10.40 -5.10
CA SER A 262 -6.45 9.74 -4.38
C SER A 262 -7.47 10.78 -3.92
N GLN A 263 -8.75 10.42 -3.88
CA GLN A 263 -9.84 11.29 -3.45
C GLN A 263 -10.98 10.49 -2.83
N VAL A 264 -11.76 11.14 -1.96
CA VAL A 264 -13.01 10.61 -1.41
C VAL A 264 -14.18 11.03 -2.30
N LEU A 265 -15.11 10.12 -2.56
CA LEU A 265 -16.40 10.42 -3.17
C LEU A 265 -17.56 10.14 -2.19
N PRO A 266 -18.65 10.93 -2.20
CA PRO A 266 -18.80 12.16 -2.98
C PRO A 266 -17.81 13.24 -2.50
N THR A 267 -17.47 14.19 -3.37
CA THR A 267 -16.63 15.32 -2.94
C THR A 267 -17.38 16.18 -1.92
N VAL A 268 -16.62 16.84 -1.04
CA VAL A 268 -17.18 17.70 0.02
C VAL A 268 -16.86 19.17 -0.25
N GLY A 269 -17.77 20.06 0.16
CA GLY A 269 -17.59 21.50 -0.03
C GLY A 269 -17.50 21.90 -1.51
N SER A 270 -16.47 22.69 -1.85
CA SER A 270 -16.22 23.19 -3.21
C SER A 270 -15.16 22.38 -3.97
N GLU A 271 -14.77 21.20 -3.45
CA GLU A 271 -13.75 20.37 -4.07
C GLU A 271 -14.25 19.76 -5.39
N LYS A 272 -13.44 19.89 -6.45
CA LYS A 272 -13.72 19.29 -7.75
C LYS A 272 -13.27 17.83 -7.77
N ALA A 273 -14.08 16.98 -8.37
CA ALA A 273 -13.70 15.61 -8.63
C ALA A 273 -12.45 15.54 -9.52
N ILE A 274 -11.51 14.65 -9.20
CA ILE A 274 -10.34 14.35 -10.04
C ILE A 274 -10.81 13.88 -11.43
N ASN A 275 -11.85 13.05 -11.46
CA ASN A 275 -12.54 12.60 -12.67
C ASN A 275 -14.05 12.77 -12.47
N SER A 276 -14.67 13.62 -13.29
CA SER A 276 -16.10 13.93 -13.18
C SER A 276 -17.01 12.78 -13.61
N THR A 277 -16.55 11.93 -14.55
CA THR A 277 -17.31 10.77 -15.03
C THR A 277 -17.38 9.69 -13.95
N ASP A 278 -16.26 9.40 -13.29
CA ASP A 278 -16.23 8.43 -12.19
C ASP A 278 -17.03 8.92 -10.98
N ALA A 279 -16.97 10.23 -10.69
CA ALA A 279 -17.78 10.84 -9.64
C ALA A 279 -19.29 10.77 -9.94
N ALA A 280 -19.72 11.05 -11.18
CA ALA A 280 -21.11 10.92 -11.60
C ALA A 280 -21.58 9.46 -11.52
N SER A 281 -20.76 8.52 -12.02
CA SER A 281 -21.02 7.08 -11.95
C SER A 281 -21.22 6.59 -10.51
N PHE A 282 -20.36 7.04 -9.59
CA PHE A 282 -20.51 6.75 -8.17
C PHE A 282 -21.78 7.40 -7.57
N SER A 283 -22.12 8.62 -7.97
CA SER A 283 -23.35 9.30 -7.54
C SER A 283 -24.60 8.52 -7.95
N ASP A 284 -24.66 8.03 -9.19
CA ASP A 284 -25.78 7.24 -9.70
C ASP A 284 -25.87 5.88 -8.99
N PHE A 285 -24.73 5.22 -8.77
CA PHE A 285 -24.65 4.00 -7.97
C PHE A 285 -25.20 4.23 -6.55
N LYS A 286 -24.73 5.29 -5.88
CA LYS A 286 -25.16 5.67 -4.53
C LYS A 286 -26.66 5.93 -4.48
N ALA A 287 -27.20 6.71 -5.41
CA ALA A 287 -28.62 6.99 -5.50
C ALA A 287 -29.45 5.71 -5.69
N ALA A 288 -28.99 4.79 -6.54
CA ALA A 288 -29.69 3.53 -6.82
C ALA A 288 -29.79 2.62 -5.58
N ILE A 289 -28.73 2.53 -4.77
CA ILE A 289 -28.76 1.68 -3.57
C ILE A 289 -29.51 2.35 -2.40
N GLN A 290 -29.46 3.68 -2.30
CA GLN A 290 -30.19 4.44 -1.27
C GLN A 290 -31.69 4.47 -1.51
N GLY A 291 -32.14 4.47 -2.77
CA GLY A 291 -33.57 4.48 -3.10
C GLY A 291 -34.32 3.20 -2.70
N TYR A 292 -33.61 2.08 -2.47
CA TYR A 292 -34.23 0.78 -2.19
C TYR A 292 -34.34 0.47 -0.69
N PHE A 293 -33.46 1.04 0.16
CA PHE A 293 -33.47 0.76 1.60
C PHE A 293 -33.44 2.05 2.44
N PRO A 294 -34.43 2.28 3.33
CA PRO A 294 -34.55 3.52 4.09
C PRO A 294 -33.47 3.72 5.17
N ASN A 295 -32.74 2.67 5.57
CA ASN A 295 -31.85 2.70 6.74
C ASN A 295 -30.34 2.59 6.38
N ILE A 296 -29.91 3.16 5.26
CA ILE A 296 -28.48 3.26 4.91
C ILE A 296 -27.89 4.51 5.58
N SER A 297 -26.91 4.30 6.47
CA SER A 297 -26.26 5.37 7.22
C SER A 297 -25.26 6.17 6.39
N GLY A 298 -24.64 5.55 5.37
CA GLY A 298 -23.68 6.24 4.52
C GLY A 298 -23.17 5.39 3.36
N VAL A 299 -22.81 6.07 2.27
CA VAL A 299 -22.14 5.48 1.10
C VAL A 299 -21.04 6.44 0.69
N THR A 300 -19.79 5.98 0.82
CA THR A 300 -18.58 6.70 0.43
C THR A 300 -17.69 5.83 -0.43
N ALA A 301 -16.82 6.45 -1.21
CA ALA A 301 -15.79 5.79 -1.98
C ALA A 301 -14.43 6.44 -1.70
N THR A 302 -13.37 5.65 -1.73
CA THR A 302 -12.02 6.13 -1.99
C THR A 302 -11.63 5.70 -3.41
N VAL A 303 -11.18 6.65 -4.21
CA VAL A 303 -10.77 6.44 -5.60
C VAL A 303 -9.29 6.74 -5.74
N HIS A 304 -8.58 5.86 -6.44
CA HIS A 304 -7.16 5.98 -6.72
C HIS A 304 -6.96 6.09 -8.23
N TYR A 305 -6.12 7.02 -8.64
CA TYR A 305 -5.81 7.28 -10.04
C TYR A 305 -4.31 7.23 -10.27
N GLN A 306 -3.91 6.68 -11.40
CA GLN A 306 -2.58 6.81 -11.96
C GLN A 306 -2.69 7.40 -13.35
N ASN A 307 -1.99 8.51 -13.61
CA ASN A 307 -2.06 9.23 -14.89
C ASN A 307 -3.50 9.54 -15.33
N LYS A 308 -4.36 9.95 -14.36
CA LYS A 308 -5.80 10.23 -14.54
C LYS A 308 -6.69 9.02 -14.89
N THR A 309 -6.13 7.81 -14.96
CA THR A 309 -6.88 6.57 -15.14
C THR A 309 -7.20 6.00 -13.77
N LEU A 310 -8.46 5.61 -13.54
CA LEU A 310 -8.89 4.98 -12.29
C LEU A 310 -8.20 3.62 -12.15
N THR A 311 -7.48 3.42 -11.05
CA THR A 311 -6.76 2.17 -10.77
C THR A 311 -7.41 1.35 -9.65
N GLN A 312 -8.20 1.98 -8.79
CA GLN A 312 -8.97 1.29 -7.75
C GLN A 312 -10.12 2.19 -7.29
N MET A 313 -11.30 1.59 -7.07
CA MET A 313 -12.39 2.22 -6.34
C MET A 313 -12.81 1.32 -5.18
N ASN A 314 -12.65 1.82 -3.95
CA ASN A 314 -13.09 1.13 -2.74
C ASN A 314 -14.32 1.84 -2.18
N ILE A 315 -15.45 1.15 -2.15
CA ILE A 315 -16.73 1.68 -1.68
C ILE A 315 -17.02 1.10 -0.31
N THR A 316 -17.41 1.96 0.62
CA THR A 316 -17.93 1.57 1.92
C THR A 316 -19.40 1.95 1.99
N VAL A 317 -20.24 0.95 2.26
CA VAL A 317 -21.67 1.11 2.52
C VAL A 317 -21.91 0.79 3.99
N THR A 318 -22.36 1.76 4.78
CA THR A 318 -22.67 1.56 6.20
C THR A 318 -24.18 1.45 6.38
N THR A 319 -24.63 0.39 7.05
CA THR A 319 -26.05 0.10 7.30
C THR A 319 -26.28 -0.33 8.75
N GLN A 320 -27.53 -0.32 9.19
CA GLN A 320 -27.98 -0.80 10.51
C GLN A 320 -28.62 -2.21 10.42
N PHE A 321 -28.39 -2.95 9.34
CA PHE A 321 -28.96 -4.29 9.17
C PHE A 321 -28.21 -5.33 10.01
N PHE A 322 -28.97 -6.22 10.62
CA PHE A 322 -28.44 -7.37 11.36
C PHE A 322 -28.98 -8.72 10.84
N GLY A 323 -30.01 -8.71 9.98
CA GLY A 323 -30.61 -9.95 9.46
C GLY A 323 -29.87 -10.48 8.23
N TYR A 324 -29.43 -11.74 8.28
CA TYR A 324 -28.72 -12.41 7.17
C TYR A 324 -29.44 -12.30 5.82
N ALA A 325 -30.75 -12.59 5.78
CA ALA A 325 -31.54 -12.51 4.55
C ALA A 325 -31.65 -11.07 3.99
N GLN A 326 -31.63 -10.06 4.87
CA GLN A 326 -31.60 -8.65 4.44
C GLN A 326 -30.25 -8.32 3.81
N ILE A 327 -29.15 -8.78 4.42
CA ILE A 327 -27.80 -8.59 3.90
C ILE A 327 -27.66 -9.29 2.55
N GLU A 328 -28.09 -10.54 2.39
CA GLU A 328 -28.05 -11.24 1.10
C GLU A 328 -28.83 -10.48 0.01
N SER A 329 -30.06 -10.08 0.30
CA SER A 329 -30.89 -9.34 -0.67
C SER A 329 -30.24 -8.01 -1.03
N PHE A 330 -29.67 -7.30 -0.06
CA PHE A 330 -29.00 -6.04 -0.28
C PHE A 330 -27.71 -6.20 -1.08
N SER A 331 -26.89 -7.21 -0.80
CA SER A 331 -25.69 -7.51 -1.57
C SER A 331 -26.00 -7.78 -3.04
N ARG A 332 -27.11 -8.47 -3.35
CA ARG A 332 -27.55 -8.68 -4.75
C ARG A 332 -27.94 -7.37 -5.44
N LEU A 333 -28.63 -6.48 -4.73
CA LEU A 333 -28.95 -5.14 -5.25
C LEU A 333 -27.67 -4.34 -5.51
N VAL A 334 -26.77 -4.29 -4.54
CA VAL A 334 -25.48 -3.58 -4.65
C VAL A 334 -24.67 -4.11 -5.83
N LEU A 335 -24.61 -5.43 -6.02
CA LEU A 335 -23.98 -6.04 -7.18
C LEU A 335 -24.63 -5.58 -8.50
N SER A 336 -25.97 -5.57 -8.56
CA SER A 336 -26.70 -5.14 -9.75
C SER A 336 -26.44 -3.66 -10.06
N ALA A 337 -26.44 -2.80 -9.05
CA ALA A 337 -26.12 -1.38 -9.19
C ALA A 337 -24.67 -1.18 -9.62
N ALA A 338 -23.72 -1.91 -9.02
CA ALA A 338 -22.30 -1.86 -9.37
C ALA A 338 -22.08 -2.17 -10.85
N LYS A 339 -22.66 -3.26 -11.35
CA LYS A 339 -22.57 -3.66 -12.77
C LYS A 339 -23.18 -2.64 -13.73
N LYS A 340 -24.19 -1.90 -13.30
CA LYS A 340 -24.92 -0.94 -14.13
C LYS A 340 -24.22 0.42 -14.18
N TYR A 341 -23.75 0.92 -13.05
CA TYR A 341 -23.34 2.31 -12.88
C TYR A 341 -21.83 2.50 -12.72
N LEU A 342 -21.12 1.56 -12.10
CA LEU A 342 -19.70 1.76 -11.78
C LEU A 342 -18.79 1.48 -12.99
N PRO A 343 -17.58 2.07 -13.02
CA PRO A 343 -16.60 1.84 -14.08
C PRO A 343 -16.26 0.36 -14.28
N LYS A 344 -16.17 -0.06 -15.55
CA LYS A 344 -15.84 -1.45 -15.90
C LYS A 344 -14.35 -1.72 -15.90
N ASP A 345 -13.55 -0.70 -16.19
CA ASP A 345 -12.13 -0.87 -16.53
C ASP A 345 -11.16 -0.69 -15.34
N ALA A 346 -11.68 -0.76 -14.12
CA ALA A 346 -10.88 -0.65 -12.90
C ALA A 346 -11.32 -1.69 -11.86
N PRO A 347 -10.40 -2.24 -11.05
CA PRO A 347 -10.73 -2.97 -9.84
C PRO A 347 -11.71 -2.21 -8.93
N ILE A 348 -12.68 -2.95 -8.38
CA ILE A 348 -13.71 -2.40 -7.49
C ILE A 348 -13.84 -3.30 -6.28
N GLU A 349 -13.74 -2.73 -5.08
CA GLU A 349 -14.07 -3.37 -3.82
C GLU A 349 -15.26 -2.64 -3.19
N ILE A 350 -16.29 -3.37 -2.77
CA ILE A 350 -17.44 -2.81 -2.06
C ILE A 350 -17.60 -3.59 -0.76
N LYS A 351 -17.40 -2.89 0.35
CA LYS A 351 -17.64 -3.42 1.70
C LYS A 351 -18.98 -2.91 2.21
N ILE A 352 -19.85 -3.84 2.59
CA ILE A 352 -21.11 -3.54 3.29
C ILE A 352 -20.85 -3.80 4.76
N ASN A 353 -20.89 -2.76 5.56
CA ASN A 353 -20.57 -2.78 6.98
C ASN A 353 -21.81 -2.49 7.83
N SER A 354 -21.90 -3.16 8.97
CA SER A 354 -22.74 -2.71 10.08
C SER A 354 -21.96 -1.68 10.91
N VAL A 355 -22.48 -1.31 12.09
CA VAL A 355 -21.75 -0.44 13.03
C VAL A 355 -20.45 -1.10 13.51
N ASN A 356 -20.44 -2.43 13.66
CA ASN A 356 -19.34 -3.15 14.30
C ASN A 356 -18.53 -3.99 13.30
N ASP A 357 -19.16 -4.56 12.26
CA ASP A 357 -18.53 -5.63 11.48
C ASP A 357 -18.83 -5.54 9.98
N THR A 358 -17.92 -6.08 9.16
CA THR A 358 -18.16 -6.26 7.72
C THR A 358 -19.18 -7.38 7.51
N GLN A 359 -20.30 -7.06 6.87
CA GLN A 359 -21.42 -7.97 6.63
C GLN A 359 -21.35 -8.66 5.26
N ALA A 360 -20.80 -7.97 4.26
CA ALA A 360 -20.57 -8.55 2.95
C ALA A 360 -19.44 -7.84 2.20
N LEU A 361 -18.84 -8.59 1.26
CA LEU A 361 -17.83 -8.13 0.31
C LEU A 361 -18.32 -8.40 -1.10
N ILE A 362 -18.29 -7.39 -1.96
CA ILE A 362 -18.50 -7.51 -3.40
C ILE A 362 -17.26 -6.95 -4.08
N ALA A 363 -16.53 -7.76 -4.83
CA ALA A 363 -15.23 -7.34 -5.37
C ALA A 363 -14.96 -7.88 -6.77
N LYS A 364 -14.21 -7.13 -7.57
CA LYS A 364 -13.49 -7.61 -8.75
C LYS A 364 -12.05 -7.11 -8.67
N ASN A 365 -11.09 -7.99 -8.86
CA ASN A 365 -9.67 -7.68 -8.62
C ASN A 365 -8.99 -7.07 -9.87
N SER A 366 -9.61 -7.20 -11.04
CA SER A 366 -9.16 -6.59 -12.29
C SER A 366 -10.36 -6.10 -13.11
N ALA A 367 -10.09 -5.36 -14.19
CA ALA A 367 -11.10 -4.93 -15.15
C ALA A 367 -11.84 -6.12 -15.81
N ASP A 368 -11.11 -7.20 -16.09
CA ASP A 368 -11.60 -8.37 -16.82
C ASP A 368 -12.27 -9.42 -15.91
N ASP A 369 -12.15 -9.25 -14.59
CA ASP A 369 -12.71 -10.20 -13.63
C ASP A 369 -14.22 -10.04 -13.50
N SER A 370 -14.92 -11.17 -13.33
CA SER A 370 -16.29 -11.16 -12.84
C SER A 370 -16.31 -10.75 -11.36
N TYR A 371 -17.33 -10.00 -10.96
CA TYR A 371 -17.58 -9.75 -9.54
C TYR A 371 -17.77 -11.05 -8.76
N TYR A 372 -17.02 -11.15 -7.66
CA TYR A 372 -17.21 -12.07 -6.56
C TYR A 372 -18.10 -11.42 -5.49
N VAL A 373 -18.94 -12.23 -4.86
CA VAL A 373 -19.79 -11.79 -3.74
C VAL A 373 -19.63 -12.78 -2.59
N HIS A 374 -19.40 -12.25 -1.39
CA HIS A 374 -19.39 -12.99 -0.16
C HIS A 374 -20.27 -12.28 0.87
N VAL A 375 -21.17 -13.05 1.50
CA VAL A 375 -21.96 -12.59 2.63
C VAL A 375 -21.44 -13.34 3.85
N PHE A 376 -20.99 -12.61 4.86
CA PHE A 376 -20.50 -13.20 6.10
C PHE A 376 -21.70 -13.73 6.90
N GLY A 377 -21.58 -14.95 7.41
CA GLY A 377 -22.66 -15.63 8.15
C GLY A 377 -22.96 -15.05 9.54
N GLY A 378 -22.15 -14.07 9.99
CA GLY A 378 -22.04 -13.70 11.40
C GLY A 378 -21.14 -14.68 12.17
N GLU A 379 -20.64 -14.23 13.32
CA GLU A 379 -20.19 -15.12 14.41
C GLU A 379 -21.31 -15.25 15.45
#